data_AF-X1W2M4-F1
#
_entry.id   AF-X1W2M4-F1
#
_cell.length_a   1.000
_cell.length_b   1.000
_cell.length_c   1.000
_cell.angle_alpha   90.00
_cell.angle_beta   90.00
_cell.angle_gamma   90.00
#
_symmetry.space_group_name_H-M   'P 1'
#
loop_
_entity.id
_entity.type
_entity.pdbx_description
1 polymer ?
#
loop_
_entity_poly.entity_id
_entity_poly.type
_entity_poly.pdbx_seq_one_letter_code
_entity_poly.pdbx_strand_id
1 'polypeptide(L)'
;MEAANKGAVKAGGQSIGLNIELPMEQIPNDYQNLSLHFRYFFVRKVMFLKYAHGFIVFPGGYGTMDEFFESLVLIQTLKQASFPVILMGSNYWEGLTEWMKQKMLKEHE
;
A
#
# COMPACT_ATOMS: atom_id res chain seq x y z
N MET A 1 4.88 8.90 -0.28
CA MET A 1 5.29 8.08 -1.45
C MET A 1 6.70 8.45 -1.93
N GLU A 2 7.05 9.74 -2.05
CA GLU A 2 8.36 10.20 -2.55
C GLU A 2 9.58 9.51 -1.93
N ALA A 3 9.62 9.34 -0.59
CA ALA A 3 10.78 8.76 0.09
C ALA A 3 11.19 7.38 -0.46
N ALA A 4 10.22 6.52 -0.76
CA ALA A 4 10.48 5.21 -1.35
C ALA A 4 10.99 5.32 -2.79
N ASN A 5 10.38 6.19 -3.60
CA ASN A 5 10.83 6.46 -4.97
C ASN A 5 12.27 7.00 -5.00
N LYS A 6 12.59 7.96 -4.12
CA LYS A 6 13.94 8.51 -3.98
C LYS A 6 14.97 7.47 -3.59
N GLY A 7 14.62 6.57 -2.67
CA GLY A 7 15.47 5.44 -2.29
C GLY A 7 15.76 4.50 -3.46
N ALA A 8 14.72 4.12 -4.20
CA ALA A 8 14.84 3.25 -5.37
C ALA A 8 15.73 3.87 -6.46
N VAL A 9 15.52 5.16 -6.79
CA VAL A 9 16.36 5.88 -7.76
C VAL A 9 17.82 5.93 -7.33
N LYS A 10 18.09 6.26 -6.07
CA LYS A 10 19.47 6.31 -5.53
C LYS A 10 20.18 4.96 -5.59
N ALA A 11 19.44 3.87 -5.46
CA ALA A 11 19.96 2.51 -5.59
C ALA A 11 20.11 2.04 -7.05
N GLY A 12 19.78 2.89 -8.04
CA GLY A 12 19.79 2.52 -9.46
C GLY A 12 18.63 1.60 -9.88
N GLY A 13 17.61 1.47 -9.05
CA GLY A 13 16.45 0.62 -9.30
C GLY A 13 15.35 1.29 -10.13
N GLN A 14 14.38 0.49 -10.56
CA GLN A 14 13.15 1.01 -11.17
C GLN A 14 12.26 1.63 -10.08
N SER A 15 11.76 2.84 -10.34
CA SER A 15 10.97 3.64 -9.42
C SER A 15 9.66 4.03 -10.10
N ILE A 16 8.61 3.27 -9.77
CA ILE A 16 7.32 3.36 -10.46
C ILE A 16 6.36 4.22 -9.63
N GLY A 17 5.65 5.14 -10.31
CA GLY A 17 4.55 5.90 -9.76
C GLY A 17 3.23 5.52 -10.42
N LEU A 18 2.29 4.98 -9.63
CA LEU A 18 0.90 4.81 -10.05
C LEU A 18 0.11 5.99 -9.48
N ASN A 19 -0.11 7.03 -10.27
CA ASN A 19 -0.77 8.27 -9.87
C ASN A 19 -2.29 8.20 -10.15
N ILE A 20 -3.10 8.89 -9.36
CA ILE A 20 -4.55 8.96 -9.54
C ILE A 20 -4.97 10.42 -9.75
N GLU A 21 -5.90 10.66 -10.68
CA GLU A 21 -6.53 11.95 -10.84
C GLU A 21 -7.37 12.29 -9.60
N LEU A 22 -7.12 13.47 -9.02
CA LEU A 22 -7.83 13.99 -7.85
C LEU A 22 -8.39 15.38 -8.16
N PRO A 23 -9.47 15.83 -7.47
CA PRO A 23 -10.02 17.17 -7.64
C PRO A 23 -9.00 18.29 -7.36
N MET A 24 -8.08 18.04 -6.42
CA MET A 24 -6.86 18.84 -6.27
C MET A 24 -5.67 17.97 -6.65
N GLU A 25 -5.03 18.34 -7.74
CA GLU A 25 -4.01 17.52 -8.38
C GLU A 25 -2.76 17.41 -7.49
N GLN A 26 -2.34 16.17 -7.21
CA GLN A 26 -1.02 15.93 -6.63
C GLN A 26 -0.02 15.82 -7.75
N ILE A 27 1.00 16.70 -7.74
CA ILE A 27 2.11 16.63 -8.67
C ILE A 27 2.89 15.32 -8.36
N PRO A 28 3.09 14.43 -9.35
CA PRO A 28 3.94 13.27 -9.19
C PRO A 28 5.35 13.70 -8.73
N ASN A 29 5.96 12.92 -7.83
CA ASN A 29 7.30 13.27 -7.35
C ASN A 29 8.38 13.02 -8.41
N ASP A 30 9.43 13.83 -8.38
CA ASP A 30 10.53 13.82 -9.37
C ASP A 30 11.35 12.53 -9.41
N TYR A 31 11.15 11.62 -8.44
CA TYR A 31 11.90 10.38 -8.33
C TYR A 31 11.16 9.19 -8.98
N GLN A 32 10.08 9.42 -9.72
CA GLN A 32 9.42 8.41 -10.53
C GLN A 32 10.10 8.32 -11.92
N ASN A 33 10.72 7.18 -12.24
CA ASN A 33 11.30 6.96 -13.58
C ASN A 33 10.34 6.26 -14.55
N LEU A 34 9.23 5.73 -14.04
CA LEU A 34 8.09 5.28 -14.82
C LEU A 34 6.80 5.74 -14.13
N SER A 35 6.02 6.57 -14.81
CA SER A 35 4.79 7.14 -14.25
C SER A 35 3.58 6.73 -15.08
N LEU A 36 2.54 6.25 -14.39
CA LEU A 36 1.25 5.87 -14.96
C LEU A 36 0.17 6.71 -14.27
N HIS A 37 -0.75 7.26 -15.06
CA HIS A 37 -1.87 8.05 -14.56
C HIS A 37 -3.17 7.29 -14.75
N PHE A 38 -3.95 7.21 -13.68
CA PHE A 38 -5.24 6.53 -13.66
C PHE A 38 -6.34 7.54 -13.38
N ARG A 39 -7.44 7.41 -14.12
CA ARG A 39 -8.69 8.12 -13.84
C ARG A 39 -9.58 7.37 -12.84
N TYR A 40 -9.51 6.04 -12.85
CA TYR A 40 -10.36 5.17 -12.04
C TYR A 40 -9.57 4.52 -10.89
N PHE A 41 -10.03 4.74 -9.66
CA PHE A 41 -9.38 4.22 -8.45
C PHE A 41 -9.22 2.70 -8.45
N PHE A 42 -10.25 1.96 -8.83
CA PHE A 42 -10.22 0.50 -8.82
C PHE A 42 -9.19 -0.08 -9.80
N VAL A 43 -8.96 0.58 -10.95
CA VAL A 43 -7.94 0.13 -11.90
C VAL A 43 -6.55 0.28 -11.28
N ARG A 44 -6.29 1.42 -10.64
CA ARG A 44 -5.02 1.66 -9.93
C ARG A 44 -4.77 0.61 -8.83
N LYS A 45 -5.79 0.27 -8.04
CA LYS A 45 -5.71 -0.76 -6.99
C LYS A 45 -5.35 -2.13 -7.57
N VAL A 46 -6.01 -2.55 -8.65
CA VAL A 46 -5.69 -3.81 -9.34
C VAL A 46 -4.24 -3.83 -9.81
N MET A 47 -3.68 -2.70 -10.27
CA MET A 47 -2.28 -2.63 -10.69
C MET A 47 -1.30 -2.81 -9.52
N PHE A 48 -1.58 -2.24 -8.35
CA PHE A 48 -0.75 -2.51 -7.16
C PHE A 48 -0.74 -3.99 -6.80
N LEU A 49 -1.91 -4.63 -6.82
CA LEU A 49 -2.04 -6.03 -6.42
C LEU A 49 -1.43 -6.98 -7.44
N LYS A 50 -1.70 -6.77 -8.72
CA LYS A 50 -1.29 -7.68 -9.81
C LYS A 50 0.23 -7.74 -10.00
N TYR A 51 0.92 -6.62 -9.79
CA TYR A 51 2.35 -6.50 -10.09
C TYR A 51 3.25 -6.46 -8.85
N ALA A 52 2.69 -6.31 -7.65
CA ALA A 52 3.47 -6.41 -6.42
C ALA A 52 3.77 -7.86 -6.06
N HIS A 53 4.93 -8.05 -5.42
CA HIS A 53 5.33 -9.32 -4.79
C HIS A 53 5.25 -9.26 -3.27
N GLY A 54 4.82 -8.13 -2.71
CA GLY A 54 4.70 -7.87 -1.29
C GLY A 54 4.45 -6.39 -1.03
N PHE A 55 3.95 -6.05 0.16
CA PHE A 55 3.74 -4.67 0.61
C PHE A 55 4.60 -4.33 1.81
N ILE A 56 5.19 -3.13 1.77
CA ILE A 56 5.83 -2.49 2.91
C ILE A 56 5.01 -1.23 3.21
N VAL A 57 4.28 -1.26 4.32
CA VAL A 57 3.32 -0.22 4.68
C VAL A 57 3.93 0.67 5.76
N PHE A 58 4.14 1.94 5.42
CA PHE A 58 4.60 2.96 6.36
C PHE A 58 3.39 3.66 7.02
N PRO A 59 3.58 4.34 8.16
CA PRO A 59 2.52 5.12 8.80
C PRO A 59 1.84 6.09 7.82
N GLY A 60 0.51 6.12 7.82
CA GLY A 60 -0.26 6.88 6.83
C GLY A 60 -1.73 7.03 7.20
N GLY A 61 -2.48 7.79 6.39
CA GLY A 61 -3.89 8.05 6.63
C GLY A 61 -4.83 7.01 6.02
N TYR A 62 -6.05 7.44 5.69
CA TYR A 62 -7.10 6.56 5.16
C TYR A 62 -6.70 5.79 3.88
N GLY A 63 -6.01 6.43 2.93
CA GLY A 63 -5.58 5.74 1.71
C GLY A 63 -4.61 4.58 2.01
N THR A 64 -3.73 4.75 2.98
CA THR A 64 -2.81 3.68 3.43
C THR A 64 -3.58 2.55 4.11
N MET A 65 -4.57 2.89 4.94
CA MET A 65 -5.41 1.89 5.61
C MET A 65 -6.25 1.09 4.62
N ASP A 66 -6.81 1.76 3.61
CA ASP A 66 -7.56 1.13 2.52
C ASP A 66 -6.73 0.08 1.79
N GLU A 67 -5.52 0.44 1.33
CA GLU A 67 -4.60 -0.51 0.67
C GLU A 67 -4.13 -1.63 1.63
N PHE A 68 -3.90 -1.31 2.90
CA PHE A 68 -3.52 -2.30 3.91
C PHE A 68 -4.62 -3.36 4.13
N PHE A 69 -5.85 -2.94 4.41
CA PHE A 69 -6.94 -3.88 4.64
C PHE A 69 -7.34 -4.65 3.37
N GLU A 70 -7.27 -4.01 2.20
CA GLU A 70 -7.48 -4.71 0.92
C GLU A 70 -6.49 -5.86 0.74
N SER A 71 -5.22 -5.66 1.10
CA SER A 71 -4.22 -6.73 1.06
C SER A 71 -4.54 -7.90 2.00
N LEU A 72 -5.03 -7.61 3.22
CA LEU A 72 -5.40 -8.65 4.19
C LEU A 72 -6.59 -9.48 3.71
N VAL A 73 -7.61 -8.84 3.11
CA VAL A 73 -8.78 -9.53 2.55
C VAL A 73 -8.36 -10.47 1.43
N LEU A 74 -7.45 -10.06 0.54
CA LEU A 74 -7.00 -10.89 -0.58
C LEU A 74 -6.18 -12.11 -0.12
N ILE A 75 -5.36 -11.92 0.93
CA ILE A 75 -4.64 -13.02 1.58
C ILE A 75 -5.64 -14.00 2.22
N GLN A 76 -6.59 -13.49 3.01
CA GLN A 76 -7.61 -14.31 3.68
C GLN A 76 -8.44 -15.13 2.70
N THR A 77 -8.80 -14.53 1.56
CA THR A 77 -9.65 -15.16 0.53
C THR A 77 -8.87 -16.00 -0.48
N LEU A 78 -7.56 -16.16 -0.30
CA LEU A 78 -6.66 -16.91 -1.21
C LEU A 78 -6.74 -16.43 -2.67
N LYS A 79 -7.11 -15.17 -2.90
CA LYS A 79 -7.14 -14.56 -4.23
C LYS A 79 -5.77 -14.12 -4.71
N GLN A 80 -4.79 -14.10 -3.80
CA GLN A 80 -3.39 -13.87 -4.09
C GLN A 80 -2.54 -14.96 -3.42
N ALA A 81 -1.63 -15.60 -4.15
CA ALA A 81 -0.67 -16.53 -3.58
C ALA A 81 0.34 -15.78 -2.68
N SER A 82 0.82 -16.45 -1.62
CA SER A 82 1.87 -16.01 -0.66
C SER A 82 2.39 -14.58 -0.88
N PHE A 83 1.79 -13.61 -0.20
CA PHE A 83 2.09 -12.19 -0.34
C PHE A 83 2.45 -11.59 1.02
N PRO A 84 3.72 -11.22 1.26
CA PRO A 84 4.13 -10.64 2.53
C PRO A 84 3.63 -9.21 2.67
N VAL A 85 3.07 -8.89 3.84
CA VAL A 85 2.67 -7.53 4.24
C VAL A 85 3.46 -7.15 5.49
N ILE A 86 4.31 -6.14 5.36
CA ILE A 86 5.24 -5.70 6.40
C ILE A 86 4.84 -4.29 6.85
N LEU A 87 4.55 -4.14 8.15
CA LEU A 87 4.25 -2.84 8.74
C LEU A 87 5.51 -2.20 9.31
N MET A 88 5.87 -1.02 8.81
CA MET A 88 7.04 -0.27 9.27
C MET A 88 6.67 0.72 10.38
N GLY A 89 7.47 0.76 11.44
CA GLY A 89 7.25 1.63 12.60
C GLY A 89 6.23 1.05 13.59
N SER A 90 6.62 0.00 14.31
CA SER A 90 5.76 -0.78 15.23
C SER A 90 4.88 0.06 16.13
N ASN A 91 5.42 1.13 16.73
CA ASN A 91 4.71 1.98 17.69
C ASN A 91 3.46 2.65 17.08
N TYR A 92 3.47 2.94 15.77
CA TYR A 92 2.31 3.49 15.09
C TYR A 92 1.17 2.46 14.94
N TRP A 93 1.53 1.21 14.68
CA TRP A 93 0.59 0.13 14.38
C TRP A 93 0.09 -0.61 15.62
N GLU A 94 0.78 -0.46 16.75
CA GLU A 94 0.50 -1.18 18.00
C GLU A 94 -0.97 -1.14 18.38
N GLY A 95 -1.55 0.07 18.50
CA GLY A 95 -2.96 0.23 18.88
C GLY A 95 -3.95 -0.46 17.92
N LEU A 96 -3.68 -0.40 16.61
CA LEU A 96 -4.52 -1.08 15.62
C LEU A 96 -4.40 -2.61 15.73
N THR A 97 -3.18 -3.11 15.84
CA THR A 97 -2.94 -4.56 15.96
C THR A 97 -3.49 -5.14 17.25
N GLU A 98 -3.43 -4.39 18.35
CA GLU A 98 -4.00 -4.79 19.62
C GLU A 98 -5.53 -4.83 19.55
N TRP A 99 -6.16 -3.81 18.96
CA TRP A 99 -7.61 -3.82 18.72
C TRP A 99 -8.03 -5.01 17.84
N MET A 100 -7.30 -5.29 16.76
CA MET A 100 -7.59 -6.44 15.89
C MET A 100 -7.53 -7.77 16.65
N LYS A 101 -6.57 -7.94 17.57
CA LYS A 101 -6.46 -9.16 18.39
C LYS A 101 -7.52 -9.22 19.48
N GLN A 102 -7.77 -8.13 20.19
CA GLN A 102 -8.64 -8.11 21.36
C GLN A 102 -10.14 -8.06 21.02
N LYS A 103 -10.49 -7.47 19.86
CA LYS A 103 -11.87 -7.27 19.44
C LYS A 103 -12.20 -8.06 18.21
N MET A 104 -11.58 -7.73 17.08
CA MET A 104 -11.94 -8.32 15.78
C MET A 104 -11.77 -9.85 15.79
N LEU A 105 -10.63 -10.36 16.28
CA LEU A 105 -10.38 -11.79 16.37
C LEU A 105 -11.29 -12.47 17.39
N LYS A 106 -11.29 -12.01 18.65
CA LYS A 106 -12.05 -12.67 19.74
C LYS A 106 -13.56 -12.72 19.54
N GLU A 107 -14.14 -11.76 18.82
CA GLU A 107 -15.59 -11.72 18.57
C GLU A 107 -16.00 -12.52 17.31
N HIS A 108 -15.03 -12.99 16.51
CA HIS A 108 -15.27 -13.73 15.26
C HIS A 108 -14.51 -15.07 15.18
N GLU A 109 -13.99 -15.55 16.31
CA GLU A 109 -13.60 -16.96 16.55
C GLU A 109 -14.82 -17.78 16.97
#